data_AF-A0A3D0EW11-F1
#
_entry.id   AF-A0A3D0EW11-F1
#
_cell.length_a   1.000
_cell.length_b   1.000
_cell.length_c   1.000
_cell.angle_alpha   90.00
_cell.angle_beta   90.00
_cell.angle_gamma   90.00
#
_symmetry.space_group_name_H-M   'P 1'
#
loop_
_entity.id
_entity.type
_entity.pdbx_description
1 polymer ?
#
loop_
_entity_poly.entity_id
_entity_poly.type
_entity_poly.pdbx_seq_one_letter_code
_entity_poly.pdbx_strand_id
1 'polypeptide(L)'
;MKSTLIFLSFLSFVGLASAAGGGYSLDRANIDASDAESLQRGAKIFIDRCVSCHSAAFMRFNRLTDIGLSERQIQQYFITDDTVKVGDTIKSAIRASDAKAMFGVVPPDLSVVSRSRGADWLYTYLRTFYKDETATTGWNNLVFPNVAMPNVFSQEQGVLRAIHSTSGQSGLTLQVETEGSLNTDAFDDLMLDLTNFLVFMGEPAAEKRKQIGSLVIIFLILFAFMAWAVKREFWKDIH
;
A
#
# COMPACT_ATOMS: atom_id res chain seq x y z
N MET A 1 -27.98 20.26 -35.97
CA MET A 1 -27.12 19.07 -36.26
C MET A 1 -25.62 19.37 -36.32
N LYS A 2 -25.13 20.54 -35.89
CA LYS A 2 -23.67 20.86 -35.86
C LYS A 2 -23.08 20.94 -34.44
N SER A 3 -23.88 21.02 -33.38
CA SER A 3 -23.40 21.08 -32.00
C SER A 3 -23.22 19.71 -31.32
N THR A 4 -23.85 18.65 -31.84
CA THR A 4 -23.70 17.28 -31.32
C THR A 4 -22.39 16.59 -31.71
N LEU A 5 -21.66 17.12 -32.70
CA LEU A 5 -20.36 16.58 -33.13
C LEU A 5 -19.20 17.02 -32.24
N ILE A 6 -19.36 18.09 -31.45
CA ILE A 6 -18.28 18.60 -30.58
C ILE A 6 -18.18 17.77 -29.28
N PHE A 7 -19.28 17.16 -28.82
CA PHE A 7 -19.29 16.37 -27.58
C PHE A 7 -18.66 14.97 -27.75
N LEU A 8 -18.68 14.40 -28.97
CA LEU A 8 -18.01 13.12 -29.25
C LEU A 8 -16.48 13.24 -29.46
N SER A 9 -15.97 14.44 -29.75
CA SER A 9 -14.53 14.65 -29.95
C SER A 9 -13.75 14.74 -28.62
N PHE A 10 -14.43 14.88 -27.48
CA PHE A 10 -13.79 15.00 -26.16
C PHE A 10 -13.61 13.66 -25.43
N LEU A 11 -14.25 12.57 -25.90
CA LEU A 11 -14.12 11.24 -25.29
C LEU A 11 -12.94 10.41 -25.83
N SER A 12 -12.32 10.84 -26.93
CA SER A 12 -11.26 10.06 -27.61
C SER A 12 -9.84 10.42 -27.17
N PHE A 13 -9.68 11.31 -26.18
CA PHE A 13 -8.37 11.71 -25.66
C PHE A 13 -8.07 11.06 -24.29
N VAL A 14 -8.52 9.83 -24.08
CA VAL A 14 -7.90 8.96 -23.06
C VAL A 14 -6.65 8.38 -23.71
N GLY A 15 -5.60 9.20 -23.75
CA GLY A 15 -4.28 8.77 -24.19
C GLY A 15 -3.84 7.56 -23.38
N LEU A 16 -3.45 6.49 -24.07
CA LEU A 16 -2.70 5.40 -23.47
C LEU A 16 -1.43 5.99 -22.86
N ALA A 17 -1.46 6.21 -21.55
CA ALA A 17 -0.25 6.42 -20.77
C ALA A 17 0.48 5.07 -20.70
N SER A 18 1.28 4.77 -21.72
CA SER A 18 2.32 3.75 -21.60
C SER A 18 3.36 4.27 -20.62
N ALA A 19 3.31 3.78 -19.38
CA ALA A 19 4.40 3.93 -18.44
C ALA A 19 5.58 3.09 -18.94
N ALA A 20 6.44 3.68 -19.78
CA ALA A 20 7.78 3.19 -20.04
C ALA A 20 8.65 3.48 -18.80
N GLY A 21 8.47 2.69 -17.74
CA GLY A 21 9.31 2.72 -16.56
C GLY A 21 10.33 1.61 -16.61
N GLY A 22 11.62 1.94 -16.75
CA GLY A 22 12.74 1.00 -16.62
C GLY A 22 12.93 0.53 -15.17
N GLY A 23 11.91 -0.10 -14.61
CA GLY A 23 11.90 -0.68 -13.26
C GLY A 23 11.41 -2.13 -13.29
N TYR A 24 11.71 -2.87 -12.23
CA TYR A 24 11.23 -4.24 -12.06
C TYR A 24 9.69 -4.31 -12.16
N SER A 25 9.16 -5.37 -12.77
CA SER A 25 7.73 -5.54 -12.96
C SER A 25 7.01 -5.63 -11.62
N LEU A 26 5.95 -4.83 -11.45
CA LEU A 26 5.15 -4.86 -10.23
C LEU A 26 4.10 -5.96 -10.31
N ASP A 27 4.07 -6.78 -9.28
CA ASP A 27 3.04 -7.79 -9.09
C ASP A 27 1.79 -7.16 -8.47
N ARG A 28 0.62 -7.65 -8.89
CA ARG A 28 -0.65 -7.18 -8.36
C ARG A 28 -0.89 -7.72 -6.96
N ALA A 29 -1.07 -6.83 -6.00
CA ALA A 29 -1.38 -7.21 -4.63
C ALA A 29 -2.80 -7.79 -4.50
N ASN A 30 -3.77 -7.31 -5.30
CA ASN A 30 -5.20 -7.69 -5.18
C ASN A 30 -5.77 -7.47 -3.77
N ILE A 31 -5.50 -6.30 -3.18
CA ILE A 31 -5.96 -5.95 -1.83
C ILE A 31 -7.48 -5.96 -1.70
N ASP A 32 -7.96 -6.33 -0.51
CA ASP A 32 -9.35 -6.21 -0.10
C ASP A 32 -9.48 -5.42 1.21
N ALA A 33 -9.82 -4.14 1.10
CA ALA A 33 -9.99 -3.26 2.25
C ALA A 33 -11.23 -3.59 3.11
N SER A 34 -12.08 -4.53 2.69
CA SER A 34 -13.23 -5.01 3.46
C SER A 34 -12.94 -6.28 4.27
N ASP A 35 -11.82 -6.96 4.00
CA ASP A 35 -11.39 -8.13 4.76
C ASP A 35 -10.79 -7.70 6.11
N ALA A 36 -11.65 -7.63 7.13
CA ALA A 36 -11.26 -7.26 8.48
C ALA A 36 -10.22 -8.22 9.08
N GLU A 37 -10.23 -9.51 8.74
CA GLU A 37 -9.28 -10.47 9.29
C GLU A 37 -7.89 -10.26 8.69
N SER A 38 -7.81 -10.05 7.37
CA SER A 38 -6.56 -9.66 6.69
C SER A 38 -5.98 -8.38 7.28
N LEU A 39 -6.81 -7.37 7.50
CA LEU A 39 -6.37 -6.11 8.11
C LEU A 39 -5.86 -6.30 9.54
N GLN A 40 -6.48 -7.18 10.34
CA GLN A 40 -6.02 -7.48 11.69
C GLN A 40 -4.68 -8.23 11.71
N ARG A 41 -4.50 -9.22 10.82
CA ARG A 41 -3.22 -9.93 10.66
C ARG A 41 -2.13 -8.96 10.19
N GLY A 42 -2.43 -8.14 9.18
CA GLY A 42 -1.54 -7.09 8.68
C GLY A 42 -1.13 -6.07 9.76
N ALA A 43 -2.07 -5.65 10.61
CA ALA A 43 -1.79 -4.77 11.74
C ALA A 43 -0.80 -5.40 12.72
N LYS A 44 -0.96 -6.71 12.98
CA LYS A 44 -0.06 -7.45 13.90
C LYS A 44 1.34 -7.53 13.32
N ILE A 45 1.45 -7.89 12.04
CA ILE A 45 2.73 -7.95 11.32
C ILE A 45 3.41 -6.58 11.35
N PHE A 46 2.68 -5.50 11.06
CA PHE A 46 3.23 -4.14 11.06
C PHE A 46 3.80 -3.76 12.43
N ILE A 47 3.07 -4.03 13.50
CA ILE A 47 3.48 -3.67 14.87
C ILE A 47 4.66 -4.53 15.33
N ASP A 48 4.67 -5.82 15.01
CA ASP A 48 5.75 -6.73 15.41
C ASP A 48 7.05 -6.51 14.63
N ARG A 49 6.95 -6.20 13.33
CA ARG A 49 8.10 -6.20 12.42
C ARG A 49 8.52 -4.79 12.01
N CYS A 50 7.59 -3.89 11.76
CA CYS A 50 7.86 -2.58 11.16
C CYS A 50 8.07 -1.49 12.21
N VAL A 51 7.29 -1.49 13.31
CA VAL A 51 7.32 -0.39 14.32
C VAL A 51 8.65 -0.31 15.08
N SER A 52 9.45 -1.38 15.07
CA SER A 52 10.83 -1.35 15.57
C SER A 52 11.68 -0.25 14.92
N CYS A 53 11.44 0.06 13.64
CA CYS A 53 12.23 1.01 12.84
C CYS A 53 11.40 2.16 12.24
N HIS A 54 10.12 1.91 11.94
CA HIS A 54 9.24 2.85 11.28
C HIS A 54 8.19 3.41 12.23
N SER A 55 7.84 4.68 12.05
CA SER A 55 6.67 5.27 12.72
C SER A 55 5.43 5.17 11.82
N ALA A 56 4.26 5.26 12.43
CA ALA A 56 3.04 5.66 11.76
C ALA A 56 2.43 6.82 12.57
N ALA A 57 3.11 7.97 12.53
CA ALA A 57 2.84 9.12 13.37
C ALA A 57 1.45 9.76 13.15
N PHE A 58 0.81 9.51 12.01
CA PHE A 58 -0.56 9.95 11.73
C PHE A 58 -1.62 8.88 12.03
N MET A 59 -1.21 7.70 12.49
CA MET A 59 -2.09 6.61 12.91
C MET A 59 -2.10 6.48 14.43
N ARG A 60 -3.29 6.38 15.02
CA ARG A 60 -3.48 6.08 16.45
C ARG A 60 -3.90 4.63 16.63
N PHE A 61 -3.51 4.02 17.74
CA PHE A 61 -3.90 2.63 18.04
C PHE A 61 -5.42 2.43 18.07
N ASN A 62 -6.18 3.41 18.55
CA ASN A 62 -7.64 3.35 18.59
C ASN A 62 -8.29 3.21 17.21
N ARG A 63 -7.62 3.59 16.10
CA ARG A 63 -8.16 3.40 14.75
C ARG A 63 -8.23 1.93 14.35
N LEU A 64 -7.56 1.03 15.08
CA LEU A 64 -7.72 -0.41 14.91
C LEU A 64 -9.14 -0.89 15.29
N THR A 65 -9.96 -0.06 15.95
CA THR A 65 -11.39 -0.39 16.14
C THR A 65 -12.17 -0.40 14.82
N ASP A 66 -11.70 0.35 13.81
CA ASP A 66 -12.36 0.38 12.49
C ASP A 66 -12.27 -0.97 11.77
N ILE A 67 -11.28 -1.80 12.13
CA ILE A 67 -11.07 -3.15 11.59
C ILE A 67 -11.60 -4.24 12.53
N GLY A 68 -12.45 -3.88 13.49
CA GLY A 68 -13.17 -4.83 14.35
C GLY A 68 -12.47 -5.24 15.64
N LEU A 69 -11.34 -4.61 16.02
CA LEU A 69 -10.68 -4.87 17.30
C LEU A 69 -11.32 -4.05 18.43
N SER A 70 -11.42 -4.64 19.62
CA SER A 70 -11.78 -3.89 20.83
C SER A 70 -10.57 -3.15 21.41
N GLU A 71 -10.80 -2.06 22.16
CA GLU A 71 -9.71 -1.34 22.86
C GLU A 71 -8.91 -2.27 23.79
N ARG A 72 -9.55 -3.26 24.41
CA ARG A 72 -8.88 -4.27 25.23
C ARG A 72 -7.93 -5.13 24.42
N GLN A 73 -8.36 -5.60 23.25
CA GLN A 73 -7.49 -6.38 22.34
C GLN A 73 -6.34 -5.52 21.85
N ILE A 74 -6.59 -4.24 21.56
CA ILE A 74 -5.56 -3.29 21.14
C ILE A 74 -4.50 -3.14 22.24
N GLN A 75 -4.92 -2.84 23.46
CA GLN A 75 -3.98 -2.71 24.59
C GLN A 75 -3.20 -4.00 24.85
N GLN A 76 -3.85 -5.17 24.74
CA GLN A 76 -3.23 -6.45 25.09
C GLN A 76 -2.26 -6.98 24.03
N TYR A 77 -2.59 -6.84 22.75
CA TYR A 77 -1.87 -7.52 21.66
C TYR A 77 -0.96 -6.63 20.83
N PHE A 78 -1.13 -5.31 20.91
CA PHE A 78 -0.47 -4.35 20.03
C PHE A 78 0.36 -3.30 20.77
N ILE A 79 0.16 -3.16 22.08
CA ILE A 79 0.89 -2.20 22.92
C ILE A 79 1.67 -3.00 23.96
N THR A 80 3.00 -2.97 23.85
CA THR A 80 3.91 -3.66 24.79
C THR A 80 4.47 -2.73 25.86
N ASP A 81 4.38 -1.42 25.66
CA ASP A 81 4.84 -0.40 26.61
C ASP A 81 3.63 0.14 27.40
N ASP A 82 3.63 -0.09 28.71
CA ASP A 82 2.56 0.35 29.62
C ASP A 82 2.37 1.87 29.68
N THR A 83 3.36 2.65 29.21
CA THR A 83 3.25 4.12 29.12
C THR A 83 2.46 4.58 27.90
N VAL A 84 2.33 3.72 26.89
CA VAL A 84 1.60 3.99 25.66
C VAL A 84 0.13 3.63 25.85
N LYS A 85 -0.75 4.55 25.48
CA LYS A 85 -2.21 4.38 25.58
C LYS A 85 -2.80 4.07 24.22
N VAL A 86 -3.98 3.42 24.21
CA VAL A 86 -4.77 3.18 22.98
C VAL A 86 -5.04 4.47 22.19
N GLY A 87 -5.13 5.61 22.85
CA GLY A 87 -5.29 6.90 22.19
C GLY A 87 -4.04 7.45 21.50
N ASP A 88 -2.85 6.90 21.77
CA ASP A 88 -1.60 7.46 21.29
C ASP A 88 -1.30 7.07 19.84
N THR A 89 -0.41 7.84 19.22
CA THR A 89 0.11 7.58 17.88
C THR A 89 1.16 6.48 17.89
N ILE A 90 1.26 5.72 16.80
CA ILE A 90 2.27 4.66 16.66
C ILE A 90 3.63 5.28 16.34
N LYS A 91 4.57 5.21 17.29
CA LYS A 91 5.92 5.77 17.16
C LYS A 91 6.94 4.65 17.05
N SER A 92 7.99 4.90 16.29
CA SER A 92 9.08 3.95 16.20
C SER A 92 9.81 3.77 17.53
N ALA A 93 10.26 2.55 17.80
CA ALA A 93 11.11 2.25 18.96
C ALA A 93 12.54 2.81 18.80
N ILE A 94 13.06 2.96 17.58
CA ILE A 94 14.42 3.45 17.34
C ILE A 94 14.47 5.00 17.32
N ARG A 95 15.52 5.56 17.91
CA ARG A 95 15.79 7.01 17.81
C ARG A 95 16.39 7.32 16.45
N ALA A 96 16.06 8.50 15.90
CA ALA A 96 16.57 8.91 14.59
C ALA A 96 18.12 8.95 14.51
N SER A 97 18.81 9.32 15.60
CA SER A 97 20.28 9.30 15.68
C SER A 97 20.84 7.89 15.49
N ASP A 98 20.23 6.92 16.17
CA ASP A 98 20.69 5.54 16.21
C ASP A 98 20.39 4.87 14.88
N ALA A 99 19.22 5.15 14.30
CA ALA A 99 18.85 4.69 12.97
C ALA A 99 19.81 5.20 11.88
N LYS A 100 20.19 6.50 11.94
CA LYS A 100 21.18 7.05 11.01
C LYS A 100 22.56 6.43 11.17
N ALA A 101 22.97 6.11 12.39
CA ALA A 101 24.25 5.43 12.65
C ALA A 101 24.24 3.97 12.13
N MET A 102 23.12 3.26 12.27
CA MET A 102 22.99 1.85 11.90
C MET A 102 22.74 1.65 10.40
N PHE A 103 21.88 2.46 9.78
CA PHE A 103 21.40 2.26 8.40
C PHE A 103 21.89 3.34 7.44
N GLY A 104 22.58 4.38 7.92
CA GLY A 104 22.99 5.54 7.13
C GLY A 104 21.86 6.54 6.85
N VAL A 105 20.60 6.15 7.07
CA VAL A 105 19.40 6.96 6.85
C VAL A 105 18.39 6.76 7.99
N VAL A 106 17.53 7.74 8.19
CA VAL A 106 16.38 7.60 9.11
C VAL A 106 15.24 6.90 8.35
N PRO A 107 14.70 5.79 8.85
CA PRO A 107 13.56 5.13 8.23
C PRO A 107 12.37 6.09 8.06
N PRO A 108 11.68 6.06 6.91
CA PRO A 108 10.54 6.93 6.67
C PRO A 108 9.34 6.57 7.57
N ASP A 109 8.50 7.56 7.82
CA ASP A 109 7.17 7.32 8.38
C ASP A 109 6.28 6.60 7.35
N LEU A 110 5.54 5.58 7.79
CA LEU A 110 4.75 4.72 6.93
C LEU A 110 3.25 5.05 6.92
N SER A 111 2.80 6.08 7.66
CA SER A 111 1.37 6.36 7.83
C SER A 111 0.62 6.50 6.51
N VAL A 112 1.28 7.04 5.48
CA VAL A 112 0.71 7.28 4.16
C VAL A 112 1.59 6.73 3.03
N VAL A 113 2.47 5.78 3.32
CA VAL A 113 3.43 5.27 2.32
C VAL A 113 2.71 4.69 1.10
N SER A 114 1.59 4.02 1.32
CA SER A 114 0.72 3.48 0.27
C SER A 114 0.16 4.54 -0.68
N ARG A 115 0.01 5.79 -0.22
CA ARG A 115 -0.42 6.93 -1.07
C ARG A 115 0.67 7.41 -2.02
N SER A 116 1.94 7.23 -1.63
CA SER A 116 3.09 7.65 -2.43
C SER A 116 3.62 6.57 -3.37
N ARG A 117 3.49 5.29 -2.98
CA ARG A 117 4.04 4.15 -3.73
C ARG A 117 2.98 3.28 -4.41
N GLY A 118 1.78 3.18 -3.85
CA GLY A 118 0.74 2.25 -4.31
C GLY A 118 0.87 0.86 -3.70
N ALA A 119 -0.22 0.08 -3.76
CA ALA A 119 -0.30 -1.26 -3.17
C ALA A 119 0.63 -2.26 -3.86
N ASP A 120 0.59 -2.32 -5.19
CA ASP A 120 1.39 -3.24 -6.00
C ASP A 120 2.90 -3.02 -5.79
N TRP A 121 3.32 -1.75 -5.62
CA TRP A 121 4.71 -1.43 -5.31
C TRP A 121 5.12 -1.95 -3.94
N LEU A 122 4.31 -1.75 -2.90
CA LEU A 122 4.60 -2.21 -1.54
C LEU A 122 4.67 -3.74 -1.48
N TYR A 123 3.69 -4.40 -2.08
CA TYR A 123 3.62 -5.85 -2.15
C TYR A 123 4.84 -6.45 -2.85
N THR A 124 5.19 -5.91 -4.01
CA THR A 124 6.38 -6.37 -4.76
C THR A 124 7.67 -6.05 -4.01
N TYR A 125 7.78 -4.86 -3.41
CA TYR A 125 8.94 -4.44 -2.63
C TYR A 125 9.19 -5.40 -1.47
N LEU A 126 8.18 -5.76 -0.69
CA LEU A 126 8.33 -6.65 0.46
C LEU A 126 8.74 -8.08 0.07
N ARG A 127 8.44 -8.51 -1.16
CA ARG A 127 8.74 -9.86 -1.66
C ARG A 127 10.03 -9.98 -2.47
N THR A 128 10.67 -8.88 -2.82
CA THR A 128 11.81 -8.90 -3.77
C THR A 128 13.14 -8.54 -3.13
N PHE A 129 13.26 -8.78 -1.83
CA PHE A 129 14.55 -8.72 -1.13
C PHE A 129 15.43 -9.91 -1.52
N TYR A 130 16.72 -9.63 -1.71
CA TYR A 130 17.73 -10.64 -1.98
C TYR A 130 19.03 -10.31 -1.27
N LYS A 131 19.83 -11.33 -1.02
CA LYS A 131 21.13 -11.20 -0.36
C LYS A 131 22.11 -10.53 -1.31
N ASP A 132 22.73 -9.47 -0.82
CA ASP A 132 23.76 -8.69 -1.51
C ASP A 132 24.84 -8.33 -0.49
N GLU A 133 25.97 -9.03 -0.56
CA GLU A 133 27.09 -8.84 0.38
C GLU A 133 27.81 -7.50 0.19
N THR A 134 27.52 -6.78 -0.90
CA THR A 134 28.06 -5.43 -1.14
C THR A 134 27.21 -4.34 -0.50
N ALA A 135 25.95 -4.65 -0.15
CA ALA A 135 25.06 -3.72 0.51
C ALA A 135 25.37 -3.59 2.01
N THR A 136 25.19 -2.39 2.58
CA THR A 136 25.48 -2.11 4.01
C THR A 136 24.75 -3.06 4.96
N THR A 137 23.52 -3.45 4.63
CA THR A 137 22.69 -4.35 5.45
C THR A 137 22.84 -5.82 5.07
N GLY A 138 23.61 -6.14 4.03
CA GLY A 138 23.66 -7.47 3.42
C GLY A 138 22.45 -7.81 2.55
N TRP A 139 21.52 -6.86 2.35
CA TRP A 139 20.30 -7.05 1.59
C TRP A 139 20.09 -5.93 0.57
N ASN A 140 19.54 -6.29 -0.58
CA ASN A 140 19.15 -5.35 -1.62
C ASN A 140 17.76 -5.75 -2.17
N ASN A 141 17.20 -4.95 -3.07
CA ASN A 141 15.82 -5.11 -3.53
C ASN A 141 15.69 -4.82 -5.03
N LEU A 142 14.85 -5.59 -5.74
CA LEU A 142 14.67 -5.43 -7.19
C LEU A 142 13.81 -4.22 -7.56
N VAL A 143 12.84 -3.87 -6.71
CA VAL A 143 11.95 -2.71 -6.91
C VAL A 143 12.62 -1.42 -6.46
N PHE A 144 13.47 -1.48 -5.45
CA PHE A 144 14.19 -0.32 -4.90
C PHE A 144 15.69 -0.63 -4.71
N PRO A 145 16.51 -0.50 -5.76
CA PRO A 145 17.94 -0.78 -5.68
C PRO A 145 18.66 0.10 -4.66
N ASN A 146 19.66 -0.46 -3.99
CA ASN A 146 20.45 0.16 -2.92
C ASN A 146 19.60 0.57 -1.71
N VAL A 147 18.60 -0.25 -1.41
CA VAL A 147 17.77 -0.08 -0.22
C VAL A 147 18.61 -0.18 1.06
N ALA A 148 18.37 0.75 2.00
CA ALA A 148 19.02 0.73 3.31
C ALA A 148 18.32 -0.16 4.35
N MET A 149 17.16 -0.71 3.98
CA MET A 149 16.35 -1.60 4.83
C MET A 149 16.87 -3.05 4.71
N PRO A 150 17.11 -3.76 5.82
CA PRO A 150 17.37 -5.20 5.78
C PRO A 150 16.08 -5.97 5.43
N ASN A 151 16.22 -7.23 5.04
CA ASN A 151 15.06 -8.11 4.91
C ASN A 151 14.57 -8.56 6.30
N VAL A 152 13.52 -7.91 6.80
CA VAL A 152 12.92 -8.22 8.11
C VAL A 152 12.09 -9.52 8.11
N PHE A 153 11.91 -10.14 6.94
CA PHE A 153 11.19 -11.39 6.75
C PHE A 153 12.08 -12.52 6.21
N SER A 154 13.41 -12.41 6.35
CA SER A 154 14.34 -13.40 5.79
C SER A 154 14.14 -14.81 6.37
N GLN A 155 13.56 -14.93 7.57
CA GLN A 155 13.26 -16.24 8.19
C GLN A 155 12.06 -16.89 7.50
N GLU A 156 11.02 -16.12 7.21
CA GLU A 156 9.80 -16.57 6.57
C GLU A 156 10.00 -16.81 5.07
N GLN A 157 10.67 -15.87 4.39
CA GLN A 157 10.93 -15.91 2.96
C GLN A 157 12.05 -16.89 2.57
N GLY A 158 13.03 -17.04 3.47
CA GLY A 158 14.32 -17.64 3.13
C GLY A 158 15.29 -16.63 2.52
N VAL A 159 16.39 -17.14 1.97
CA VAL A 159 17.45 -16.34 1.37
C VAL A 159 17.36 -16.47 -0.14
N LEU A 160 17.18 -15.34 -0.82
CA LEU A 160 17.14 -15.24 -2.28
C LEU A 160 18.42 -14.61 -2.81
N ARG A 161 18.84 -14.98 -4.02
CA ARG A 161 19.88 -14.30 -4.80
C ARG A 161 19.36 -13.79 -6.12
N ALA A 162 19.84 -12.62 -6.54
CA ALA A 162 19.58 -12.10 -7.87
C ALA A 162 20.52 -12.76 -8.89
N ILE A 163 19.97 -13.35 -9.93
CA ILE A 163 20.69 -13.92 -11.08
C ILE A 163 20.26 -13.21 -12.36
N HIS A 164 21.12 -13.19 -13.37
CA HIS A 164 20.72 -12.69 -14.69
C HIS A 164 19.73 -13.67 -15.34
N SER A 165 18.63 -13.12 -15.87
CA SER A 165 17.63 -13.91 -16.57
C SER A 165 18.26 -14.61 -17.79
N THR A 166 18.04 -15.93 -17.87
CA THR A 166 18.48 -16.77 -19.00
C THR A 166 17.44 -16.85 -20.12
N SER A 167 16.25 -16.26 -19.94
CA SER A 167 15.09 -16.42 -20.83
C SER A 167 14.96 -15.35 -21.94
N GLY A 168 16.03 -14.61 -22.23
CA GLY A 168 16.03 -13.60 -23.30
C GLY A 168 15.32 -12.28 -22.95
N GLN A 169 14.76 -12.17 -21.74
CA GLN A 169 14.34 -10.89 -21.16
C GLN A 169 15.53 -10.27 -20.40
N SER A 170 15.93 -9.05 -20.75
CA SER A 170 16.94 -8.32 -19.97
C SER A 170 16.37 -8.00 -18.58
N GLY A 171 16.92 -8.63 -17.54
CA GLY A 171 16.47 -8.41 -16.15
C GLY A 171 17.16 -9.34 -15.15
N LEU A 172 17.07 -8.98 -13.87
CA LEU A 172 17.44 -9.84 -12.74
C LEU A 172 16.22 -10.67 -12.33
N THR A 173 16.43 -11.96 -12.07
CA THR A 173 15.44 -12.88 -11.48
C THR A 173 15.93 -13.38 -10.14
N LEU A 174 15.00 -13.78 -9.27
CA LEU A 174 15.32 -14.31 -7.94
C LEU A 174 15.42 -15.83 -7.99
N GLN A 175 16.47 -16.37 -7.37
CA GLN A 175 16.64 -17.79 -7.13
C GLN A 175 16.74 -18.03 -5.63
N VAL A 176 16.03 -19.05 -5.15
CA VAL A 176 16.11 -19.50 -3.75
C VAL A 176 17.47 -20.12 -3.50
N GLU A 177 18.20 -19.58 -2.52
CA GLU A 177 19.44 -20.16 -2.01
C GLU A 177 19.18 -21.01 -0.75
N THR A 178 18.31 -20.53 0.13
CA THR A 178 17.92 -21.25 1.34
C THR A 178 16.42 -21.07 1.54
N GLU A 179 15.73 -22.19 1.76
CA GLU A 179 14.29 -22.18 2.01
C GLU A 179 13.95 -21.46 3.32
N GLY A 180 12.84 -20.72 3.29
CA GLY A 180 12.26 -20.08 4.47
C GLY A 180 11.42 -21.04 5.31
N SER A 181 10.88 -20.53 6.42
CA SER A 181 9.91 -21.27 7.22
C SER A 181 8.53 -21.34 6.57
N LEU A 182 8.22 -20.44 5.62
CA LEU A 182 7.00 -20.45 4.83
C LEU A 182 7.31 -20.86 3.39
N ASN A 183 6.33 -21.48 2.73
CA ASN A 183 6.37 -21.63 1.28
C ASN A 183 6.02 -20.29 0.60
N THR A 184 6.23 -20.22 -0.71
CA THR A 184 6.01 -18.99 -1.49
C THR A 184 4.60 -18.44 -1.34
N ASP A 185 3.58 -19.29 -1.49
CA ASP A 185 2.17 -18.84 -1.43
C ASP A 185 1.80 -18.30 -0.04
N ALA A 186 2.23 -18.97 1.04
CA ALA A 186 1.98 -18.50 2.40
C ALA A 186 2.74 -17.21 2.73
N PHE A 187 3.95 -17.04 2.18
CA PHE A 187 4.69 -15.79 2.30
C PHE A 187 4.02 -14.65 1.51
N ASP A 188 3.49 -14.96 0.33
CA ASP A 188 2.72 -14.04 -0.49
C ASP A 188 1.46 -13.56 0.23
N ASP A 189 0.72 -14.46 0.88
CA ASP A 189 -0.45 -14.12 1.70
C ASP A 189 -0.07 -13.24 2.90
N LEU A 190 1.06 -13.56 3.57
CA LEU A 190 1.59 -12.74 4.67
C LEU A 190 1.90 -11.30 4.21
N MET A 191 2.52 -11.15 3.04
CA MET A 191 2.85 -9.84 2.47
C MET A 191 1.61 -9.11 1.95
N LEU A 192 0.60 -9.85 1.49
CA LEU A 192 -0.70 -9.31 1.12
C LEU A 192 -1.41 -8.72 2.34
N ASP A 193 -1.49 -9.45 3.45
CA ASP A 193 -2.09 -8.96 4.70
C ASP A 193 -1.41 -7.66 5.18
N LEU A 194 -0.07 -7.64 5.20
CA LEU A 194 0.69 -6.44 5.57
C LEU A 194 0.42 -5.27 4.60
N THR A 195 0.40 -5.54 3.30
CA THR A 195 0.13 -4.52 2.27
C THR A 195 -1.30 -3.98 2.42
N ASN A 196 -2.26 -4.85 2.67
CA ASN A 196 -3.66 -4.48 2.87
C ASN A 196 -3.78 -3.52 4.05
N PHE A 197 -3.12 -3.83 5.17
CA PHE A 197 -3.09 -2.94 6.33
C PHE A 197 -2.38 -1.60 6.07
N LEU A 198 -1.26 -1.58 5.33
CA LEU A 198 -0.58 -0.33 4.95
C LEU A 198 -1.45 0.56 4.03
N VAL A 199 -2.29 -0.05 3.20
CA VAL A 199 -3.25 0.68 2.36
C VAL A 199 -4.40 1.21 3.20
N PHE A 200 -4.97 0.40 4.10
CA PHE A 200 -5.96 0.84 5.06
C PHE A 200 -5.44 2.01 5.92
N MET A 201 -4.23 1.90 6.47
CA MET A 201 -3.61 2.95 7.28
C MET A 201 -3.46 4.27 6.52
N GLY A 202 -3.08 4.21 5.23
CA GLY A 202 -2.99 5.38 4.38
C GLY A 202 -4.33 6.04 4.05
N GLU A 203 -5.44 5.32 4.21
CA GLU A 203 -6.78 5.83 3.95
C GLU A 203 -7.90 5.08 4.71
N PRO A 204 -8.02 5.23 6.04
CA PRO A 204 -8.94 4.39 6.83
C PRO A 204 -10.42 4.59 6.49
N ALA A 205 -10.76 5.75 5.93
CA ALA A 205 -12.12 6.10 5.53
C ALA A 205 -12.45 5.72 4.07
N ALA A 206 -11.59 4.94 3.40
CA ALA A 206 -11.72 4.61 1.98
C ALA A 206 -13.09 4.05 1.62
N GLU A 207 -13.53 3.04 2.37
CA GLU A 207 -14.78 2.35 2.11
C GLU A 207 -15.98 3.30 2.31
N LYS A 208 -15.97 4.08 3.39
CA LYS A 208 -17.00 5.09 3.62
C LYS A 208 -17.05 6.14 2.51
N ARG A 209 -15.89 6.56 2.00
CA ARG A 209 -15.81 7.52 0.89
C ARG A 209 -16.37 6.92 -0.40
N LYS A 210 -16.08 5.66 -0.72
CA LYS A 210 -16.64 4.98 -1.90
C LYS A 210 -18.16 4.87 -1.81
N GLN A 211 -18.68 4.48 -0.65
CA GLN A 211 -20.13 4.39 -0.41
C GLN A 211 -20.83 5.74 -0.58
N ILE A 212 -20.32 6.80 0.06
CA ILE A 212 -20.87 8.16 -0.09
C ILE A 212 -20.75 8.63 -1.54
N GLY A 213 -19.59 8.40 -2.17
CA GLY A 213 -19.34 8.77 -3.56
C GLY A 213 -20.35 8.17 -4.52
N SER A 214 -20.63 6.87 -4.42
CA SER A 214 -21.64 6.21 -5.25
C SER A 214 -23.03 6.84 -5.09
N LEU A 215 -23.46 7.15 -3.87
CA LEU A 215 -24.73 7.84 -3.61
C LEU A 215 -24.77 9.24 -4.23
N VAL A 216 -23.67 9.99 -4.12
CA VAL A 216 -23.55 11.34 -4.71
C VAL A 216 -23.63 11.27 -6.23
N ILE A 217 -22.97 10.30 -6.88
CA ILE A 217 -23.01 10.15 -8.34
C ILE A 217 -24.44 9.83 -8.81
N ILE A 218 -25.16 8.94 -8.13
CA ILE A 218 -26.56 8.63 -8.46
C ILE A 218 -27.42 9.90 -8.34
N PHE A 219 -27.28 10.65 -7.25
CA PHE A 219 -27.99 11.91 -7.06
C PHE A 219 -27.68 12.92 -8.18
N LEU A 220 -26.41 13.09 -8.54
CA LEU A 220 -26.00 14.02 -9.59
C LEU A 220 -26.56 13.64 -10.96
N ILE A 221 -26.65 12.35 -11.28
CA ILE A 221 -27.25 11.87 -12.53
C ILE A 221 -28.75 12.21 -12.57
N LEU A 222 -29.47 11.93 -11.49
CA LEU A 222 -30.90 12.24 -11.38
C LEU A 222 -31.16 13.75 -11.43
N PHE A 223 -30.36 14.53 -10.70
CA PHE A 223 -30.43 15.97 -10.71
C PHE A 223 -30.10 16.55 -12.09
N ALA A 224 -29.07 16.04 -12.77
CA ALA A 224 -28.71 16.46 -14.13
C ALA A 224 -29.84 16.20 -15.12
N PHE A 225 -30.54 15.06 -15.01
CA PHE A 225 -31.72 14.77 -15.83
C PHE A 225 -32.85 15.77 -15.59
N MET A 226 -33.16 16.06 -14.32
CA MET A 226 -34.19 17.05 -13.96
C MET A 226 -33.82 18.46 -14.42
N ALA A 227 -32.57 18.89 -14.19
CA ALA A 227 -32.06 20.17 -14.65
C ALA A 227 -32.07 20.28 -16.18
N TRP A 228 -31.76 19.19 -16.89
CA TRP A 228 -31.89 19.12 -18.34
C TRP A 228 -33.34 19.25 -18.80
N ALA A 229 -34.29 18.59 -18.15
CA ALA A 229 -35.71 18.70 -18.47
C ALA A 229 -36.23 20.13 -18.26
N VAL A 230 -35.85 20.77 -17.14
CA VAL A 230 -36.16 22.18 -16.86
C VAL A 230 -35.54 23.08 -17.93
N LYS A 231 -34.25 22.91 -18.26
CA LYS A 231 -33.59 23.67 -19.33
C LYS A 231 -34.33 23.52 -20.65
N ARG A 232 -34.70 22.29 -21.04
CA ARG A 232 -35.42 22.01 -22.28
C ARG A 232 -36.77 22.74 -22.33
N GLU A 233 -37.49 22.82 -21.22
CA GLU A 233 -38.77 23.51 -21.14
C GLU A 233 -38.61 25.04 -21.24
N PHE A 234 -37.66 25.64 -20.51
CA PHE A 234 -37.46 27.09 -20.54
C PHE A 234 -36.90 27.62 -21.86
N TRP A 235 -36.13 26.79 -22.56
CA TRP A 235 -35.46 27.20 -23.80
C TRP A 235 -36.26 26.89 -25.06
N LYS A 236 -37.46 26.31 -24.93
CA LYS A 236 -38.32 25.95 -26.08
C LYS A 236 -38.71 27.15 -26.95
N ASP A 237 -38.81 28.34 -26.35
CA ASP A 237 -39.24 29.58 -27.02
C ASP A 237 -38.05 30.45 -27.48
N ILE A 238 -36.81 30.02 -27.16
CA ILE A 238 -35.57 30.77 -27.43
C ILE A 238 -34.66 29.99 -28.41
N HIS A 239 -35.21 29.07 -29.23
CA HIS A 239 -34.74 28.58 -30.55
C HIS A 239 -35.35 27.21 -30.87
#